data_AF-A0A2W1BQH0-F1
#
_entry.id   AF-A0A2W1BQH0-F1
#
_cell.length_a   1.000
_cell.length_b   1.000
_cell.length_c   1.000
_cell.angle_alpha   90.00
_cell.angle_beta   90.00
_cell.angle_gamma   90.00
#
_symmetry.space_group_name_H-M   'P 1'
#
loop_
_entity.id
_entity.type
_entity.pdbx_description
1 polymer ?
#
loop_
_entity_poly.entity_id
_entity_poly.type
_entity_poly.pdbx_seq_one_letter_code
_entity_poly.pdbx_strand_id
1 'polypeptide(L)'
;MLATPTNLQLLINVRNQGGDVMQENITANVSEDTITLEFMRLDGVFVSQLVDFTNEVEAMKLIIPGEEELGQTGHQTLCFLTHAAQADFIAPDAMAKLRQKNPGTIRVAEEDKGWRQTTASAWAGRAARLLSAAAARHCGAAPDRAMLRAADLARWAPRPGACSHLTYTTPQITAPPKLMPSLL
;
A
#
# COMPACT_ATOMS: atom_id res chain seq x y z
N MET A 1 -19.61 22.93 -11.72
CA MET A 1 -18.24 22.97 -12.24
C MET A 1 -17.54 21.74 -11.69
N LEU A 2 -17.37 20.68 -12.49
CA LEU A 2 -16.73 19.45 -12.03
C LEU A 2 -15.23 19.70 -11.98
N ALA A 3 -14.64 19.71 -10.78
CA ALA A 3 -13.20 19.85 -10.62
C ALA A 3 -12.50 18.67 -11.31
N THR A 4 -11.65 18.97 -12.28
CA THR A 4 -10.72 17.98 -12.83
C THR A 4 -9.85 17.49 -11.67
N PRO A 5 -9.72 16.16 -11.44
CA PRO A 5 -8.84 15.66 -10.38
C PRO A 5 -7.41 16.08 -10.72
N THR A 6 -6.90 17.06 -9.97
CA THR A 6 -5.48 17.38 -10.00
C THR A 6 -4.78 16.20 -9.35
N ASN A 7 -4.09 15.37 -10.14
CA ASN A 7 -3.13 14.43 -9.58
C ASN A 7 -2.06 15.25 -8.87
N LEU A 8 -2.11 15.24 -7.53
CA LEU A 8 -1.17 15.95 -6.67
C LEU A 8 0.03 15.03 -6.49
N GLN A 9 1.20 15.45 -6.94
CA GLN A 9 2.42 14.65 -6.91
C GLN A 9 3.54 15.39 -6.18
N LEU A 10 4.28 14.68 -5.33
CA LEU A 10 5.54 15.10 -4.75
C LEU A 10 6.62 14.08 -5.10
N LEU A 11 7.75 14.55 -5.62
CA LEU A 11 8.92 13.73 -5.89
C LEU A 11 10.01 14.08 -4.91
N ILE A 12 10.35 13.17 -4.00
CA ILE A 12 11.25 13.44 -2.89
C ILE A 12 12.49 12.57 -3.03
N ASN A 13 13.67 13.19 -3.09
CA ASN A 13 14.92 12.46 -2.95
C ASN A 13 15.16 12.21 -1.46
N VAL A 14 15.17 10.95 -1.04
CA VAL A 14 15.35 10.54 0.36
C VAL A 14 16.67 9.79 0.48
N ARG A 15 17.47 10.17 1.48
CA ARG A 15 18.68 9.45 1.86
C ARG A 15 18.37 8.46 2.97
N ASN A 16 18.67 7.18 2.74
CA ASN A 16 18.56 6.13 3.75
C ASN A 16 19.74 6.18 4.74
N GLN A 17 19.69 5.38 5.81
CA GLN A 17 20.80 5.32 6.79
C GLN A 17 22.10 4.76 6.21
N GLY A 18 22.04 3.98 5.13
CA GLY A 18 23.21 3.48 4.40
C GLY A 18 23.92 4.55 3.58
N GLY A 19 23.35 5.75 3.45
CA GLY A 19 23.88 6.86 2.65
C GLY A 19 23.38 6.89 1.21
N ASP A 20 22.63 5.87 0.78
CA ASP A 20 22.04 5.80 -0.55
C ASP A 20 20.89 6.79 -0.69
N VAL A 21 20.72 7.32 -1.90
CA VAL A 21 19.63 8.23 -2.23
C VAL A 21 18.67 7.51 -3.16
N MET A 22 17.40 7.43 -2.75
CA MET A 22 16.31 6.94 -3.57
C MET A 22 15.28 8.05 -3.82
N GLN A 23 14.47 7.89 -4.86
CA GLN A 23 13.37 8.81 -5.15
C GLN A 23 12.06 8.17 -4.72
N GLU A 24 11.34 8.87 -3.87
CA GLU A 24 9.97 8.57 -3.46
C GLU A 24 8.99 9.42 -4.26
N ASN A 25 7.95 8.78 -4.78
CA ASN A 25 6.85 9.41 -5.49
C ASN A 25 5.59 9.31 -4.63
N ILE A 26 5.14 10.45 -4.10
CA ILE A 26 3.92 10.52 -3.30
C ILE A 26 2.84 11.17 -4.15
N THR A 27 1.75 10.45 -4.40
CA THR A 27 0.58 10.95 -5.12
C THR A 27 -0.65 10.95 -4.22
N ALA A 28 -1.52 11.95 -4.37
CA ALA A 28 -2.76 12.03 -3.62
C ALA A 28 -3.98 12.22 -4.53
N ASN A 29 -5.06 11.54 -4.18
CA ASN A 29 -6.38 11.71 -4.80
C ASN A 29 -7.36 12.19 -3.72
N VAL A 30 -7.61 13.49 -3.69
CA VAL A 30 -8.51 14.13 -2.71
C VAL A 30 -9.94 13.64 -2.86
N SER A 31 -10.38 13.34 -4.09
CA SER A 31 -11.75 12.89 -4.36
C SER A 31 -12.03 11.49 -3.82
N GLU A 32 -11.02 10.61 -3.86
CA GLU A 32 -11.11 9.25 -3.31
C GLU A 32 -10.55 9.16 -1.88
N ASP A 33 -10.09 10.28 -1.31
CA ASP A 33 -9.46 10.34 0.00
C ASP A 33 -8.33 9.31 0.17
N THR A 34 -7.45 9.26 -0.84
CA THR A 34 -6.31 8.31 -0.87
C THR A 34 -4.96 8.99 -1.11
N ILE A 35 -3.90 8.35 -0.57
CA ILE A 35 -2.50 8.69 -0.87
C ILE A 35 -1.75 7.43 -1.30
N THR A 36 -0.80 7.56 -2.21
CA THR A 36 0.07 6.48 -2.65
C THR A 36 1.52 6.93 -2.57
N LEU A 37 2.36 6.15 -1.90
CA LEU A 37 3.83 6.31 -1.85
C LEU A 37 4.46 5.19 -2.66
N GLU A 38 5.34 5.54 -3.60
CA GLU A 38 6.04 4.58 -4.45
C GLU A 38 7.54 4.85 -4.49
N PHE A 39 8.33 3.78 -4.43
CA PHE A 39 9.78 3.87 -4.58
C PHE A 39 10.35 2.53 -5.06
N MET A 40 11.56 2.57 -5.59
CA MET A 40 12.32 1.37 -5.96
C MET A 40 13.49 1.21 -5.01
N ARG A 41 13.62 0.03 -4.43
CA ARG A 41 14.78 -0.35 -3.62
C ARG A 41 15.98 -0.62 -4.53
N LEU A 42 17.18 -0.62 -3.94
CA LEU A 42 18.43 -0.86 -4.68
C LEU A 42 18.55 -2.28 -5.23
N ASP A 43 17.85 -3.23 -4.61
CA ASP A 43 17.73 -4.62 -5.08
C ASP A 43 16.69 -4.78 -6.21
N GLY A 44 16.16 -3.67 -6.74
CA GLY A 44 15.19 -3.67 -7.83
C GLY A 44 13.75 -3.96 -7.41
N VAL A 45 13.50 -4.22 -6.13
CA VAL A 45 12.13 -4.42 -5.62
C VAL A 45 11.38 -3.09 -5.67
N PHE A 46 10.25 -3.07 -6.38
CA PHE A 46 9.35 -1.92 -6.41
C PHE A 46 8.34 -2.01 -5.27
N VAL A 47 8.23 -0.94 -4.49
CA VAL A 47 7.35 -0.81 -3.34
C VAL A 47 6.32 0.27 -3.63
N SER A 48 5.05 -0.03 -3.38
CA SER A 48 3.94 0.89 -3.67
C SER A 48 2.87 0.73 -2.58
N GLN A 49 2.79 1.72 -1.69
CA GLN A 49 1.92 1.74 -0.52
C GLN A 49 0.77 2.71 -0.76
N LEU A 50 -0.46 2.21 -0.78
CA LEU A 50 -1.66 3.04 -0.85
C LEU A 50 -2.35 3.07 0.51
N VAL A 51 -2.83 4.24 0.92
CA VAL A 51 -3.71 4.39 2.10
C VAL A 51 -5.03 5.01 1.64
N ASP A 52 -6.12 4.32 1.97
CA ASP A 52 -7.50 4.78 1.86
C ASP A 52 -7.94 5.26 3.24
N PHE A 53 -8.06 6.58 3.42
CA PHE A 53 -8.38 7.19 4.71
C PHE A 53 -9.84 6.98 5.08
N THR A 54 -10.74 6.99 4.10
CA THR A 54 -12.19 6.76 4.28
C THR A 54 -12.45 5.36 4.85
N ASN A 55 -11.80 4.34 4.31
CA ASN A 55 -11.99 2.95 4.76
C ASN A 55 -10.94 2.48 5.77
N GLU A 56 -9.94 3.30 6.08
CA GLU A 56 -8.80 2.94 6.93
C GLU A 56 -8.07 1.68 6.45
N VAL A 57 -7.87 1.56 5.14
CA VAL A 57 -7.18 0.43 4.52
C VAL A 57 -5.84 0.89 3.99
N GLU A 58 -4.78 0.26 4.47
CA GLU A 58 -3.43 0.36 3.92
C GLU A 58 -3.19 -0.87 3.02
N ALA A 59 -2.78 -0.62 1.78
CA ALA A 59 -2.44 -1.63 0.78
C ALA A 59 -0.97 -1.50 0.38
N MET A 60 -0.15 -2.43 0.86
CA MET A 60 1.27 -2.52 0.50
C MET A 60 1.45 -3.48 -0.67
N LYS A 61 1.87 -2.97 -1.83
CA LYS A 61 2.19 -3.76 -3.01
C LYS A 61 3.71 -3.85 -3.19
N LEU A 62 4.19 -5.06 -3.43
CA LEU A 62 5.59 -5.35 -3.75
C LEU A 62 5.65 -6.02 -5.12
N ILE A 63 6.56 -5.56 -5.98
CA ILE A 63 6.92 -6.25 -7.22
C ILE A 63 8.38 -6.67 -7.08
N ILE A 64 8.58 -7.97 -7.00
CA ILE A 64 9.89 -8.61 -6.78
C ILE A 64 10.35 -9.15 -8.13
N PRO A 65 11.49 -8.68 -8.68
CA PRO A 65 12.03 -9.24 -9.91
C PRO A 65 12.45 -10.70 -9.69
N GLY A 66 12.33 -11.53 -10.74
CA GLY A 66 12.87 -12.88 -10.72
C GLY A 66 14.39 -12.88 -10.71
N GLU A 67 14.99 -13.84 -10.00
CA GLU A 67 16.43 -14.06 -9.99
C GLU A 67 16.88 -14.85 -11.23
N GLU A 68 17.44 -14.14 -12.22
CA GLU A 68 17.94 -14.74 -13.47
C GLU A 68 19.02 -15.80 -13.20
N GLU A 69 19.89 -15.57 -12.21
CA GLU A 69 20.94 -16.51 -11.77
C GLU A 69 20.38 -17.82 -11.22
N LEU A 70 19.12 -17.82 -10.75
CA LEU A 70 18.39 -19.00 -10.31
C LEU A 70 17.43 -19.53 -11.39
N GLY A 71 17.51 -19.02 -12.63
CA GLY A 71 16.62 -19.40 -13.73
C GLY A 71 15.19 -18.88 -13.58
N GLN A 72 14.94 -17.93 -12.68
CA GLN A 72 13.64 -17.31 -12.52
C GLN A 72 13.47 -16.18 -13.53
N THR A 73 12.38 -16.18 -14.29
CA THR A 73 12.08 -15.13 -15.28
C THR A 73 10.84 -14.34 -14.87
N GLY A 74 10.79 -13.07 -15.26
CA GLY A 74 9.65 -12.19 -14.97
C GLY A 74 9.71 -11.56 -13.57
N HIS A 75 8.55 -11.46 -12.91
CA HIS A 75 8.42 -10.84 -11.59
C HIS A 75 7.26 -11.48 -10.80
N GLN A 76 7.33 -11.35 -9.47
CA GLN A 76 6.26 -11.71 -8.56
C GLN A 76 5.64 -10.46 -7.95
N THR A 77 4.31 -10.33 -8.07
CA THR A 77 3.55 -9.26 -7.40
C THR A 77 2.86 -9.80 -6.15
N LEU A 78 3.14 -9.18 -5.01
CA LEU A 78 2.50 -9.43 -3.72
C LEU A 78 1.72 -8.19 -3.28
N CYS A 79 0.56 -8.37 -2.65
CA CYS A 79 -0.17 -7.26 -2.06
C CYS A 79 -0.66 -7.62 -0.66
N PHE A 80 -0.51 -6.72 0.29
CA PHE A 80 -0.89 -6.91 1.69
C PHE A 80 -1.84 -5.81 2.12
N LEU A 81 -2.96 -6.18 2.71
CA LEU A 81 -3.95 -5.28 3.28
C LEU A 81 -3.83 -5.29 4.80
N THR A 82 -3.73 -4.11 5.39
CA THR A 82 -3.70 -3.90 6.83
C THR A 82 -4.55 -2.70 7.22
N HIS A 83 -5.03 -2.67 8.45
CA HIS A 83 -5.70 -1.47 8.95
C HIS A 83 -4.70 -0.32 9.03
N ALA A 84 -5.06 0.82 8.45
CA ALA A 84 -4.21 2.00 8.38
C ALA A 84 -4.21 2.77 9.70
N ALA A 85 -3.04 2.94 10.30
CA ALA A 85 -2.86 3.90 11.39
C ALA A 85 -2.76 5.30 10.79
N GLN A 86 -3.87 6.04 10.72
CA GLN A 86 -3.96 7.35 10.06
C GLN A 86 -2.91 8.37 10.52
N ALA A 87 -2.44 8.27 11.77
CA ALA A 87 -1.41 9.16 12.33
C ALA A 87 -0.03 9.03 11.64
N ASP A 88 0.20 7.97 10.86
CA ASP A 88 1.48 7.72 10.19
C ASP A 88 1.56 8.32 8.78
N PHE A 89 0.48 8.91 8.25
CA PHE A 89 0.40 9.36 6.86
C PHE A 89 -0.04 10.82 6.71
N ILE A 90 0.46 11.46 5.64
CA ILE A 90 0.00 12.80 5.25
C ILE A 90 -1.38 12.65 4.61
N ALA A 91 -2.39 13.34 5.15
CA ALA A 91 -3.73 13.29 4.59
C ALA A 91 -3.78 13.87 3.15
N PRO A 92 -4.68 13.40 2.27
CA PRO A 92 -4.75 13.86 0.89
C PRO A 92 -5.05 15.36 0.76
N ASP A 93 -5.85 15.91 1.67
CA ASP A 93 -6.17 17.34 1.70
C ASP A 93 -4.96 18.20 2.14
N ALA A 94 -4.09 17.65 3.00
CA ALA A 94 -2.83 18.27 3.39
C ALA A 94 -1.85 18.23 2.21
N MET A 95 -1.72 17.09 1.52
CA MET A 95 -0.95 16.96 0.28
C MET A 95 -1.36 18.00 -0.77
N ALA A 96 -2.65 18.26 -0.94
CA ALA A 96 -3.18 19.24 -1.88
C ALA A 96 -2.68 20.67 -1.66
N LYS A 97 -2.29 20.99 -0.42
CA LYS A 97 -1.81 22.31 -0.01
C LYS A 97 -0.29 22.42 -0.10
N LEU A 98 0.43 21.29 -0.21
CA LEU A 98 1.88 21.29 -0.29
C LEU A 98 2.34 21.83 -1.65
N ARG A 99 3.36 22.70 -1.60
CA ARG A 99 4.04 23.23 -2.78
C ARG A 99 5.52 22.94 -2.66
N GLN A 100 6.05 22.17 -3.60
CA GLN A 100 7.45 21.78 -3.57
C GLN A 100 8.35 22.93 -4.01
N LYS A 101 8.98 23.61 -3.05
CA LYS A 101 9.87 24.75 -3.34
C LYS A 101 11.21 24.31 -3.95
N ASN A 102 11.78 23.22 -3.43
CA ASN A 102 13.08 22.68 -3.85
C ASN A 102 12.96 21.17 -4.16
N PRO A 103 12.76 20.79 -5.43
CA PRO A 103 12.61 19.38 -5.80
C PRO A 103 13.92 18.58 -5.75
N GLY A 104 15.07 19.22 -6.00
CA GLY A 104 16.38 18.55 -5.96
C GLY A 104 16.93 18.28 -4.56
N THR A 105 16.33 18.82 -3.49
CA THR A 105 16.83 18.66 -2.12
C THR A 105 16.74 17.21 -1.68
N ILE A 106 17.87 16.65 -1.24
CA ILE A 106 17.93 15.36 -0.55
C ILE A 106 17.44 15.57 0.87
N ARG A 107 16.42 14.80 1.28
CA ARG A 107 15.83 14.80 2.61
C ARG A 107 16.27 13.57 3.38
N VAL A 108 16.34 13.71 4.70
CA VAL A 108 16.58 12.62 5.65
C VAL A 108 15.35 12.55 6.54
N ALA A 109 14.90 11.35 6.89
CA ALA A 109 13.78 11.19 7.81
C ALA A 109 14.11 11.87 9.15
N GLU A 110 13.17 12.65 9.67
CA GLU A 110 13.32 13.33 10.97
C GLU A 110 13.29 12.31 12.13
N GLU A 111 12.51 11.25 11.96
CA GLU A 111 12.34 10.16 12.91
C GLU A 111 12.57 8.81 12.20
N ASP A 112 13.28 7.90 12.88
CA ASP A 112 13.38 6.50 12.48
C ASP A 112 12.43 5.66 13.34
N LYS A 113 11.31 5.23 12.75
CA LYS A 113 10.32 4.36 13.40
C LYS A 113 10.74 2.88 13.44
N GLY A 114 11.91 2.54 12.90
CA GLY A 114 12.42 1.18 12.83
C GLY A 114 11.62 0.30 11.86
N TRP A 115 11.77 -1.01 12.02
CA TRP A 115 11.09 -1.99 11.18
C TRP A 115 9.69 -2.32 11.73
N ARG A 116 8.70 -2.41 10.84
CA ARG A 116 7.37 -2.93 11.15
C ARG A 116 7.23 -4.35 10.59
N GLN A 117 7.18 -5.36 11.45
CA GLN A 117 6.82 -6.72 11.02
C GLN A 117 5.31 -6.86 11.02
N THR A 118 4.78 -7.31 9.88
CA THR A 118 3.38 -7.69 9.75
C THR A 118 3.31 -9.08 9.17
N THR A 119 2.58 -9.97 9.84
CA THR A 119 2.30 -11.32 9.35
C THR A 119 0.92 -11.35 8.73
N ALA A 120 0.85 -11.60 7.43
CA ALA A 120 -0.40 -11.88 6.76
C ALA A 120 -0.89 -13.29 7.10
N SER A 121 -2.16 -13.43 7.45
CA SER A 121 -2.71 -14.68 7.97
C SER A 121 -3.95 -15.18 7.22
N ALA A 122 -4.44 -14.41 6.24
CA ALA A 122 -5.57 -14.82 5.43
C ALA A 122 -5.51 -14.24 4.02
N TRP A 123 -6.24 -14.85 3.10
CA TRP A 123 -6.43 -14.34 1.77
C TRP A 123 -7.62 -13.37 1.74
N ALA A 124 -7.42 -12.17 1.18
CA ALA A 124 -8.48 -11.17 1.09
C ALA A 124 -9.51 -11.49 0.01
N GLY A 125 -9.12 -12.19 -1.07
CA GLY A 125 -10.02 -12.55 -2.17
C GLY A 125 -10.93 -11.41 -2.64
N ARG A 126 -12.24 -11.66 -2.66
CA ARG A 126 -13.24 -10.64 -3.00
C ARG A 126 -13.46 -9.59 -1.91
N ALA A 127 -13.03 -9.85 -0.67
CA ALA A 127 -13.16 -8.90 0.43
C ALA A 127 -12.32 -7.64 0.20
N ALA A 128 -11.23 -7.70 -0.58
CA ALA A 128 -10.43 -6.52 -0.92
C ALA A 128 -11.27 -5.38 -1.52
N ARG A 129 -12.19 -5.69 -2.45
CA ARG A 129 -13.10 -4.69 -3.07
C ARG A 129 -14.13 -4.15 -2.09
N LEU A 130 -14.52 -4.94 -1.10
CA LEU A 130 -15.49 -4.56 -0.06
C LEU A 130 -14.84 -3.73 1.05
N LEU A 131 -13.55 -3.96 1.30
CA LEU A 131 -12.73 -3.19 2.23
C LEU A 131 -12.40 -1.82 1.63
N SER A 132 -11.89 -1.80 0.39
CA SER A 132 -11.57 -0.56 -0.31
C SER A 132 -11.49 -0.80 -1.81
N ALA A 133 -12.29 -0.05 -2.57
CA ALA A 133 -12.22 -0.09 -4.03
C ALA A 133 -10.85 0.40 -4.55
N ALA A 134 -10.26 1.41 -3.90
CA ALA A 134 -8.94 1.92 -4.23
C ALA A 134 -7.84 0.88 -3.99
N ALA A 135 -7.84 0.23 -2.82
CA ALA A 135 -6.91 -0.86 -2.51
C ALA A 135 -7.06 -2.03 -3.49
N ALA A 136 -8.29 -2.42 -3.85
CA ALA A 136 -8.51 -3.49 -4.80
C ALA A 136 -8.00 -3.18 -6.21
N ARG A 137 -8.12 -1.92 -6.67
CA ARG A 137 -7.50 -1.48 -7.93
C ARG A 137 -5.98 -1.47 -7.82
N HIS A 138 -5.45 -0.96 -6.70
CA HIS A 138 -4.01 -0.90 -6.43
C HIS A 138 -3.34 -2.27 -6.50
N CYS A 139 -4.00 -3.28 -5.91
CA CYS A 139 -3.59 -4.67 -5.92
C CYS A 139 -4.01 -5.45 -7.18
N GLY A 140 -4.65 -4.82 -8.18
CA GLY A 140 -5.24 -5.54 -9.33
C GLY A 140 -4.24 -6.33 -10.17
N ALA A 141 -2.97 -5.91 -10.19
CA ALA A 141 -1.88 -6.63 -10.84
C ALA A 141 -1.40 -7.87 -10.05
N ALA A 142 -1.88 -8.07 -8.81
CA ALA A 142 -1.65 -9.27 -8.03
C ALA A 142 -2.80 -10.25 -8.35
N PRO A 143 -2.60 -11.21 -9.27
CA PRO A 143 -3.68 -11.95 -9.92
C PRO A 143 -4.63 -12.68 -8.95
N ASP A 144 -4.12 -13.09 -7.77
CA ASP A 144 -4.90 -13.72 -6.69
C ASP A 144 -4.21 -13.52 -5.30
N ARG A 145 -3.44 -12.46 -5.12
CA ARG A 145 -2.42 -12.39 -4.03
C ARG A 145 -2.54 -11.18 -3.12
N ALA A 146 -3.75 -10.65 -2.93
CA ALA A 146 -4.03 -9.76 -1.83
C ALA A 146 -4.20 -10.60 -0.55
N MET A 147 -3.21 -10.53 0.33
CA MET A 147 -3.29 -11.13 1.66
C MET A 147 -3.68 -10.07 2.68
N LEU A 148 -4.26 -10.49 3.80
CA LEU A 148 -4.60 -9.60 4.90
C LEU A 148 -4.18 -10.21 6.23
N ARG A 149 -4.07 -9.35 7.24
CA ARG A 149 -3.95 -9.78 8.64
C ARG A 149 -5.35 -9.98 9.22
N ALA A 150 -5.70 -11.21 9.58
CA ALA A 150 -7.05 -11.51 10.10
C ALA A 150 -7.42 -10.71 11.36
N ALA A 151 -6.43 -10.34 12.18
CA ALA A 151 -6.63 -9.50 13.36
C ALA A 151 -7.13 -8.08 13.04
N ASP A 152 -6.99 -7.64 11.79
CA ASP A 152 -7.38 -6.29 11.35
C ASP A 152 -8.86 -6.24 10.96
N LEU A 153 -9.50 -7.40 10.74
CA LEU A 153 -10.93 -7.50 10.41
C LEU A 153 -11.83 -6.90 11.49
N ALA A 154 -11.42 -7.02 12.76
CA ALA A 154 -12.14 -6.40 13.87
C ALA A 154 -12.07 -4.87 13.85
N ARG A 155 -11.03 -4.29 13.24
CA ARG A 155 -10.84 -2.83 13.12
C ARG A 155 -11.60 -2.23 11.94
N TRP A 156 -11.79 -3.02 10.88
CA TRP A 156 -12.66 -2.68 9.74
C TRP A 156 -14.14 -3.01 9.98
N ALA A 157 -14.55 -3.26 11.23
CA ALA A 157 -15.92 -3.60 11.56
C ALA A 157 -16.93 -2.52 11.09
N PRO A 158 -18.18 -2.89 10.81
CA PRO A 158 -19.16 -1.99 10.20
C PRO A 158 -19.35 -0.72 11.03
N ARG A 159 -19.05 0.44 10.42
CA ARG A 159 -19.31 1.74 11.03
C ARG A 159 -20.81 2.07 10.96
N PRO A 160 -21.38 2.83 11.90
CA PRO A 160 -22.75 3.32 11.78
C PRO A 160 -22.89 4.14 10.48
N GLY A 161 -23.72 3.67 9.54
CA GLY A 161 -23.90 4.28 8.21
C GLY A 161 -23.14 3.60 7.06
N ALA A 162 -22.21 2.68 7.35
CA ALA A 162 -21.79 1.70 6.36
C ALA A 162 -22.92 0.67 6.18
N CYS A 163 -23.23 0.29 4.95
CA CYS A 163 -24.28 -0.67 4.64
C CYS A 163 -24.19 -1.88 5.59
N SER A 164 -25.29 -2.22 6.27
CA SER A 164 -25.40 -3.17 7.39
C SER A 164 -25.11 -4.64 7.05
N HIS A 165 -24.35 -4.90 5.99
CA HIS A 165 -24.10 -6.21 5.40
C HIS A 165 -22.61 -6.46 5.09
N LEU A 166 -21.68 -5.69 5.67
CA LEU A 166 -20.26 -6.04 5.65
C LEU A 166 -19.92 -6.99 6.80
N THR A 167 -20.58 -8.15 6.85
CA THR A 167 -20.03 -9.31 7.54
C THR A 167 -18.99 -9.91 6.62
N TYR A 168 -17.71 -9.70 6.93
CA TYR A 168 -16.60 -10.44 6.34
C TYR A 168 -16.72 -11.90 6.77
N THR A 169 -17.60 -12.64 6.09
CA THR A 169 -17.88 -14.04 6.40
C THR A 169 -16.73 -14.90 5.88
N THR A 170 -16.48 -16.04 6.54
CA THR A 170 -15.48 -17.05 6.16
C THR A 170 -15.43 -17.43 4.66
N PRO A 171 -16.52 -17.42 3.85
CA PRO A 171 -16.40 -17.66 2.40
C PRO A 171 -15.69 -16.54 1.62
N GLN A 172 -15.53 -15.34 2.18
CA GLN A 172 -14.84 -14.22 1.53
C GLN A 172 -13.34 -14.18 1.85
N ILE A 173 -12.93 -14.85 2.91
CA ILE A 173 -11.55 -14.87 3.44
C ILE A 173 -11.15 -16.33 3.67
N THR A 174 -10.20 -16.84 2.89
CA THR A 174 -9.74 -18.22 3.02
C THR A 174 -8.39 -18.29 3.75
N ALA A 175 -8.06 -19.49 4.25
CA ALA A 175 -6.71 -19.79 4.72
C ALA A 175 -5.68 -19.43 3.64
N PRO A 176 -4.48 -18.98 4.02
CA PRO A 176 -3.46 -18.62 3.04
C PRO A 176 -3.23 -19.83 2.12
N PRO A 177 -3.23 -19.65 0.79
CA PRO A 177 -2.74 -20.70 -0.09
C PRO A 177 -1.32 -21.05 0.36
N LYS A 178 -0.90 -22.32 0.23
CA LYS A 178 0.50 -22.70 0.45
C LYS A 178 1.33 -21.75 -0.43
N LEU A 179 2.06 -20.83 0.20
CA LEU A 179 3.05 -20.01 -0.48
C LEU A 179 3.94 -21.03 -1.20
N MET A 180 4.07 -20.91 -2.53
CA MET A 180 4.91 -21.85 -3.27
C MET A 180 6.28 -21.89 -2.59
N PRO A 181 6.76 -23.06 -2.15
CA PRO A 181 8.09 -23.16 -1.58
C PRO A 181 9.07 -22.95 -2.71
N SER A 182 9.90 -21.91 -2.61
CA SER A 182 11.26 -21.84 -3.18
C SER A 182 11.86 -20.47 -2.86
N LEU A 183 12.32 -20.34 -1.61
CA LEU A 183 13.37 -19.39 -1.20
C LEU A 183 14.26 -20.16 -0.22
N LEU A 184 14.91 -21.19 -0.77
CA LEU A 184 16.18 -21.80 -0.39
C LEU A 184 16.84 -22.26 -1.68
#